data_AF-A0A7S2Y3R6-F1
#
_entry.id   AF-A0A7S2Y3R6-F1
#
_cell.length_a   1.000
_cell.length_b   1.000
_cell.length_c   1.000
_cell.angle_alpha   90.00
_cell.angle_beta   90.00
_cell.angle_gamma   90.00
#
_symmetry.space_group_name_H-M   'P 1'
#
loop_
_entity.id
_entity.type
_entity.pdbx_description
1 polymer ?
#
loop_
_entity_poly.entity_id
_entity_poly.type
_entity_poly.pdbx_seq_one_letter_code
_entity_poly.pdbx_strand_id
1 'polypeptide(L)'
;FADIGPTRVFGLPLNITAKNMYQYQIAPLLAEPQPFDVYLVDGRYRGACLLVAFLHASARGAPHHATRVICHDCQRKEYHLADHLLQFHRPSEGRACVYQRLPTTTNQELVE
;
A
#
# COMPACT_ATOMS: atom_id res chain seq x y z
N PHE A 1 -8.83 -12.14 -10.04
CA PHE A 1 -8.03 -13.21 -9.43
C PHE A 1 -6.56 -12.89 -9.64
N ALA A 2 -5.74 -12.95 -8.59
CA ALA A 2 -4.30 -12.67 -8.65
C ALA A 2 -3.52 -13.95 -8.32
N ASP A 3 -2.58 -14.33 -9.20
CA ASP A 3 -1.78 -15.54 -9.10
C ASP A 3 -0.28 -15.23 -9.16
N ILE A 4 0.33 -15.20 -7.99
CA ILE A 4 1.77 -14.98 -7.83
C ILE A 4 2.59 -16.28 -7.98
N GLY A 5 1.99 -17.35 -8.50
CA GLY A 5 2.61 -18.66 -8.63
C GLY A 5 2.80 -19.36 -7.29
N PRO A 6 3.57 -20.48 -7.28
CA PRO A 6 3.82 -21.22 -6.06
C PRO A 6 4.50 -20.38 -4.98
N THR A 7 4.01 -20.47 -3.74
CA THR A 7 4.50 -19.69 -2.60
C THR A 7 5.07 -20.56 -1.48
N ARG A 8 5.97 -19.99 -0.68
CA ARG A 8 6.37 -20.49 0.64
C ARG A 8 5.49 -19.88 1.74
N VAL A 9 5.95 -19.99 2.99
CA VAL A 9 5.37 -19.33 4.16
C VAL A 9 5.10 -17.84 3.90
N PHE A 10 3.94 -17.38 4.40
CA PHE A 10 3.48 -16.00 4.29
C PHE A 10 3.34 -15.47 2.85
N GLY A 11 3.11 -16.36 1.87
CA GLY A 11 2.88 -15.96 0.48
C GLY A 11 4.12 -15.43 -0.24
N LEU A 12 5.32 -15.77 0.21
CA LEU A 12 6.56 -15.45 -0.50
C LEU A 12 6.65 -16.30 -1.79
N PRO A 13 6.70 -15.71 -2.99
CA PRO A 13 6.84 -16.48 -4.23
C PRO A 13 8.12 -17.33 -4.23
N LEU A 14 8.07 -18.54 -4.77
CA LEU A 14 9.27 -19.38 -4.96
C LEU A 14 10.26 -18.73 -5.92
N ASN A 15 9.75 -18.10 -6.98
CA ASN A 15 10.51 -17.33 -7.96
C ASN A 15 9.97 -15.91 -7.98
N ILE A 16 10.83 -14.91 -7.84
CA ILE A 16 10.42 -13.50 -7.91
C ILE A 16 10.45 -13.06 -9.37
N THR A 17 9.29 -12.72 -9.91
CA THR A 17 9.13 -12.22 -11.28
C THR A 17 8.33 -10.92 -11.30
N ALA A 18 8.46 -10.14 -12.38
CA ALA A 18 7.65 -8.93 -12.57
C ALA A 18 6.14 -9.23 -12.55
N LYS A 19 5.72 -10.39 -13.09
CA LYS A 19 4.32 -10.84 -13.01
C LYS A 19 3.84 -10.92 -11.57
N ASN A 20 4.64 -11.47 -10.66
CA ASN A 20 4.24 -11.61 -9.26
C ASN A 20 4.03 -10.25 -8.60
N MET A 21 4.94 -9.30 -8.84
CA MET A 21 4.83 -7.95 -8.28
C MET A 21 3.57 -7.25 -8.79
N TYR A 22 3.34 -7.25 -10.10
CA TYR A 22 2.15 -6.65 -10.71
C TYR A 22 0.86 -7.29 -10.20
N GLN A 23 0.79 -8.63 -10.21
CA GLN A 23 -0.41 -9.34 -9.80
C GLN A 23 -0.69 -9.22 -8.30
N TYR A 24 0.33 -9.01 -7.46
CA TYR A 24 0.12 -8.79 -6.03
C TYR A 24 -0.29 -7.35 -5.72
N GLN A 25 0.44 -6.38 -6.28
CA GLN A 25 0.35 -4.99 -5.84
C GLN A 25 -0.76 -4.22 -6.56
N ILE A 26 -0.97 -4.47 -7.85
CA ILE A 26 -1.74 -3.58 -8.73
C ILE A 26 -3.00 -4.28 -9.26
N ALA A 27 -2.87 -5.49 -9.80
CA ALA A 27 -3.96 -6.16 -10.52
C ALA A 27 -5.28 -6.29 -9.72
N PRO A 28 -5.28 -6.58 -8.40
CA PRO A 28 -6.53 -6.65 -7.63
C PRO A 28 -7.25 -5.30 -7.59
N LEU A 29 -6.51 -4.21 -7.40
CA LEU A 29 -7.07 -2.86 -7.30
C LEU A 29 -7.56 -2.32 -8.65
N LEU A 30 -7.00 -2.76 -9.78
CA LEU A 30 -7.50 -2.38 -11.10
C LEU A 30 -8.93 -2.87 -11.36
N ALA A 31 -9.31 -4.01 -10.77
CA ALA A 31 -10.66 -4.55 -10.89
C ALA A 31 -11.67 -3.82 -10.00
N GLU A 32 -11.21 -3.03 -9.04
CA GLU A 32 -12.06 -2.29 -8.11
C GLU A 32 -12.42 -0.93 -8.73
N PRO A 33 -13.71 -0.66 -9.01
CA PRO A 33 -14.13 0.54 -9.73
C PRO A 33 -14.20 1.78 -8.83
N GLN A 34 -14.28 1.59 -7.51
CA GLN A 34 -14.49 2.65 -6.53
C GLN A 34 -13.32 2.71 -5.55
N PRO A 35 -12.98 3.89 -5.00
CA PRO A 35 -12.02 3.96 -3.93
C PRO A 35 -12.60 3.35 -2.65
N PHE A 36 -11.75 2.73 -1.84
CA PHE A 36 -12.11 2.34 -0.48
C PHE A 36 -11.88 3.50 0.50
N ASP A 37 -12.69 3.59 1.55
CA ASP A 37 -12.43 4.51 2.67
C ASP A 37 -11.17 4.09 3.45
N VAL A 38 -10.94 2.78 3.54
CA VAL A 38 -9.83 2.18 4.28
C VAL A 38 -9.19 1.06 3.46
N TYR A 39 -7.86 1.10 3.37
CA TYR A 39 -7.03 0.04 2.80
C TYR A 39 -6.23 -0.63 3.92
N LEU A 40 -6.13 -1.96 3.90
CA LEU A 40 -5.30 -2.70 4.84
C LEU A 40 -4.10 -3.33 4.12
N VAL A 41 -2.90 -3.00 4.58
CA VAL A 41 -1.62 -3.54 4.09
C VAL A 41 -1.01 -4.41 5.18
N ASP A 42 -1.27 -5.72 5.08
CA ASP A 42 -0.68 -6.74 5.98
C ASP A 42 -0.04 -7.90 5.19
N GLY A 43 0.27 -7.65 3.92
CA GLY A 43 0.77 -8.66 3.00
C GLY A 43 2.28 -8.65 2.78
N ARG A 44 2.65 -9.12 1.59
CA ARG A 44 3.97 -8.90 0.98
C ARG A 44 4.04 -7.50 0.37
N TYR A 45 5.25 -7.05 0.01
CA TYR A 45 5.49 -5.78 -0.69
C TYR A 45 4.85 -4.55 -0.03
N ARG A 46 4.82 -4.50 1.30
CA ARG A 46 4.01 -3.54 2.07
C ARG A 46 4.23 -2.08 1.68
N GLY A 47 5.47 -1.65 1.50
CA GLY A 47 5.77 -0.28 1.06
C GLY A 47 5.13 0.04 -0.30
N ALA A 48 5.29 -0.82 -1.30
CA ALA A 48 4.67 -0.63 -2.60
C ALA A 48 3.13 -0.67 -2.50
N CYS A 49 2.56 -1.63 -1.78
CA CYS A 49 1.11 -1.72 -1.57
C CYS A 49 0.54 -0.48 -0.85
N LEU A 50 1.29 0.11 0.09
CA LEU A 50 0.92 1.36 0.76
C LEU A 50 0.79 2.51 -0.24
N LEU A 51 1.77 2.68 -1.13
CA LEU A 51 1.74 3.75 -2.14
C LEU A 51 0.66 3.50 -3.20
N VAL A 52 0.54 2.26 -3.68
CA VAL A 52 -0.48 1.88 -4.67
C VAL A 52 -1.90 2.06 -4.12
N ALA A 53 -2.14 1.86 -2.82
CA ALA A 53 -3.44 2.13 -2.21
C ALA A 53 -3.87 3.60 -2.38
N PHE A 54 -2.96 4.55 -2.14
CA PHE A 54 -3.25 5.97 -2.36
C PHE A 54 -3.42 6.31 -3.84
N LEU A 55 -2.61 5.71 -4.72
CA LEU A 55 -2.73 5.91 -6.16
C LEU A 55 -4.07 5.38 -6.70
N HIS A 56 -4.49 4.20 -6.25
CA HIS A 56 -5.80 3.65 -6.57
C HIS A 56 -6.92 4.59 -6.11
N ALA A 57 -6.91 5.01 -4.84
CA ALA A 57 -7.94 5.89 -4.32
C ALA A 57 -8.04 7.20 -5.13
N SER A 58 -6.90 7.82 -5.44
CA SER A 58 -6.83 9.05 -6.22
C SER A 58 -7.33 8.85 -7.66
N ALA A 59 -6.94 7.75 -8.30
CA ALA A 59 -7.38 7.40 -9.65
C ALA A 59 -8.89 7.14 -9.74
N ARG A 60 -9.54 6.81 -8.62
CA ARG A 60 -11.01 6.64 -8.52
C ARG A 60 -11.71 7.86 -7.92
N GLY A 61 -11.03 9.00 -7.82
CA GLY A 61 -11.62 10.28 -7.44
C GLY A 61 -11.75 10.53 -5.92
N ALA A 62 -11.10 9.73 -5.08
CA ALA A 62 -11.08 10.01 -3.64
C ALA A 62 -10.27 11.27 -3.34
N PRO A 63 -10.77 12.17 -2.46
CA PRO A 63 -9.97 13.26 -1.93
C PRO A 63 -8.76 12.74 -1.16
N HIS A 64 -7.62 13.43 -1.25
CA HIS A 64 -6.37 13.02 -0.59
C HIS A 64 -6.53 12.79 0.93
N HIS A 65 -7.33 13.63 1.60
CA HIS A 65 -7.55 13.55 3.05
C HIS A 65 -8.53 12.45 3.47
N ALA A 66 -9.33 11.93 2.54
CA ALA A 66 -10.37 10.95 2.84
C ALA A 66 -9.83 9.51 2.91
N THR A 67 -8.70 9.24 2.24
CA THR A 67 -8.12 7.89 2.17
C THR A 67 -7.28 7.59 3.40
N ARG A 68 -7.53 6.43 4.03
CA ARG A 68 -6.70 5.90 5.12
C ARG A 68 -6.11 4.57 4.71
N VAL A 69 -4.80 4.40 4.91
CA VAL A 69 -4.11 3.12 4.70
C VAL A 69 -3.53 2.65 6.01
N ILE A 70 -3.95 1.49 6.48
CA ILE A 70 -3.44 0.86 7.69
C ILE A 70 -2.35 -0.12 7.28
N CYS A 71 -1.11 0.10 7.74
CA CYS A 71 0.01 -0.79 7.46
C CYS A 71 0.47 -1.48 8.75
N HIS A 72 0.47 -2.81 8.73
CA HIS A 72 0.91 -3.61 9.86
C HIS A 72 2.45 -3.72 9.91
N ASP A 73 3.01 -4.00 11.09
CA ASP A 73 4.44 -4.00 11.39
C ASP A 73 5.19 -2.71 10.96
N CYS A 74 4.56 -1.54 11.12
CA CYS A 74 5.12 -0.27 10.68
C CYS A 74 6.39 0.14 11.45
N GLN A 75 6.79 -0.56 12.51
CA GLN A 75 8.07 -0.33 13.20
C GLN A 75 9.31 -0.63 12.35
N ARG A 76 9.13 -1.27 11.19
CA ARG A 76 10.21 -1.69 10.30
C ARG A 76 10.72 -0.50 9.48
N LYS A 77 12.03 -0.25 9.54
CA LYS A 77 12.69 0.88 8.88
C LYS A 77 12.43 0.93 7.37
N GLU A 78 12.34 -0.23 6.74
CA GLU A 78 12.05 -0.33 5.31
C GLU A 78 10.69 0.24 4.89
N TYR A 79 9.75 0.47 5.83
CA TYR A 79 8.43 1.02 5.53
C TYR A 79 8.34 2.54 5.71
N HIS A 80 9.40 3.16 6.23
CA HIS A 80 9.46 4.60 6.51
C HIS A 80 10.08 5.44 5.38
N LEU A 81 10.40 4.82 4.23
CA LEU A 81 11.04 5.52 3.10
C LEU A 81 10.15 6.63 2.53
N ALA A 82 8.83 6.45 2.57
CA ALA A 82 7.84 7.40 2.06
C ALA A 82 7.27 8.32 3.15
N ASP A 83 7.81 8.34 4.37
CA ASP A 83 7.26 9.15 5.47
C ASP A 83 7.35 10.65 5.20
N HIS A 84 8.26 11.09 4.33
CA HIS A 84 8.34 12.49 3.91
C HIS A 84 7.17 12.91 3.00
N LEU A 85 6.42 11.94 2.47
CA LEU A 85 5.23 12.13 1.62
C LEU A 85 3.92 11.84 2.36
N LEU A 86 3.99 11.20 3.54
CA LEU A 86 2.85 10.65 4.24
C LEU A 86 2.81 11.15 5.68
N GLN A 87 1.62 11.53 6.14
CA GLN A 87 1.38 11.66 7.56
C GLN A 87 1.06 10.28 8.13
N PHE A 88 1.77 9.86 9.17
CA PHE A 88 1.43 8.62 9.87
C PHE A 88 1.13 8.86 11.35
N HIS A 89 0.18 8.08 11.86
CA HIS A 89 -0.11 7.98 13.28
C HIS A 89 0.17 6.55 13.73
N ARG A 90 1.03 6.43 14.73
CA ARG A 90 1.32 5.15 15.40
C ARG A 90 0.62 5.12 16.75
N PRO A 91 -0.25 4.13 17.03
CA PRO A 91 -0.80 3.91 18.36
C PRO A 91 0.32 3.61 19.37
N SER A 92 0.16 4.05 20.62
CA SER A 92 1.14 3.89 21.70
C SER A 92 1.55 2.43 21.95
N GLU A 93 0.63 1.48 21.74
CA GLU A 93 0.84 0.05 21.99
C GLU A 93 0.67 -0.82 20.73
N GLY A 94 0.64 -0.19 19.55
CA GLY A 94 0.35 -0.84 18.27
C GLY A 94 1.58 -1.13 17.40
N ARG A 95 1.49 -2.22 16.61
CA ARG A 95 2.39 -2.49 15.47
C ARG A 95 1.82 -2.03 14.13
N ALA A 96 0.54 -1.66 14.09
CA ALA A 96 -0.08 -1.07 12.91
C ALA A 96 0.00 0.46 12.98
N CYS A 97 0.32 1.09 11.85
CA CYS A 97 0.25 2.54 11.71
C CYS A 97 -0.87 2.89 10.73
N VAL A 98 -1.51 4.02 10.98
CA VAL A 98 -2.46 4.62 10.05
C VAL A 98 -1.73 5.69 9.27
N TYR A 99 -1.75 5.57 7.94
CA TYR A 99 -1.16 6.51 7.02
C TYR A 99 -2.26 7.29 6.30
N GLN A 100 -1.98 8.57 6.10
CA GLN A 100 -2.72 9.48 5.23
C GLN A 100 -1.73 10.22 4.35
N ARG A 101 -2.15 10.61 3.16
CA ARG A 101 -1.31 11.42 2.28
C ARG A 101 -1.20 12.85 2.83
N LEU A 102 0.00 13.44 2.78
CA LEU A 102 0.13 14.87 3.08
C LEU A 102 -0.69 15.69 2.06
N PRO A 103 -1.28 16.83 2.44
CA PRO A 103 -2.05 17.67 1.52
C PRO A 103 -1.25 18.11 0.28
N THR A 104 0.07 18.25 0.42
CA THR A 104 0.99 18.70 -0.63
C THR A 104 1.49 17.58 -1.54
N THR A 105 1.38 16.32 -1.12
CA THR A 105 1.92 15.20 -1.88
C THR A 105 1.04 14.89 -3.09
N THR A 106 1.70 14.83 -4.24
CA THR A 106 1.11 14.55 -5.56
C THR A 106 1.16 13.05 -5.89
N ASN A 107 0.43 12.64 -6.93
CA ASN A 107 0.55 11.27 -7.44
C ASN A 107 1.93 11.00 -8.05
N GLN A 108 2.57 12.02 -8.62
CA GLN A 108 3.88 11.87 -9.26
C GLN A 108 4.96 11.48 -8.25
N GLU A 109 4.99 12.15 -7.10
CA GLU A 109 5.94 11.85 -6.02
C GLU A 109 5.78 10.44 -5.42
N LEU A 110 4.63 9.80 -5.56
CA LEU A 110 4.40 8.44 -5.06
C LEU A 110 4.81 7.33 -6.04
N VAL A 111 5.19 7.71 -7.25
CA VAL A 111 5.65 6.79 -8.31
C VAL A 111 7.19 6.81 -8.44
N GLU A 112 7.84 7.82 -7.87
CA GLU A 112 9.30 8.03 -7.85
C GLU A 112 9.99 7.25 -6.71
#